data_AF-A0A6A6ZUC6-F1
#
_entry.id   AF-A0A6A6ZUC6-F1
#
_cell.length_a   1.000
_cell.length_b   1.000
_cell.length_c   1.000
_cell.angle_alpha   90.00
_cell.angle_beta   90.00
_cell.angle_gamma   90.00
#
_symmetry.space_group_name_H-M   'P 1'
#
loop_
_entity.id
_entity.type
_entity.pdbx_description
1 polymer ?
#
loop_
_entity_poly.entity_id
_entity_poly.type
_entity_poly.pdbx_seq_one_letter_code
_entity_poly.pdbx_strand_id
1 'polypeptide(L)'
;MPGQDYTTMEQQPEMFSNLKLSSKLETDHQAERNALLSSLRGQTIRIPDLVPLFKHWPTKTNSGLDRILHELQITDVGIFSSKIWPCAAPEKLQIVAYLSIWLFKWDDEIDHSDGTLWGEFGAAQIYRDQTLEYMAVSLGLHDGSHDPAITNPIILGFGPIAAALEKSYTLEQ
;
A
#
# COMPACT_ATOMS: atom_id res chain seq x y z
N MET A 1 -29.37 37.50 41.45
CA MET A 1 -29.18 37.36 39.99
C MET A 1 -29.18 35.88 39.67
N PRO A 2 -30.32 35.30 39.26
CA PRO A 2 -30.43 33.88 38.90
C PRO A 2 -30.37 33.69 37.37
N GLY A 3 -29.89 32.53 36.93
CA GLY A 3 -30.05 32.06 35.54
C GLY A 3 -28.79 31.44 34.95
N GLN A 4 -28.42 30.24 35.39
CA GLN A 4 -27.61 29.33 34.57
C GLN A 4 -28.58 28.46 33.77
N ASP A 5 -28.74 28.79 32.49
CA ASP A 5 -29.38 27.93 31.50
C ASP A 5 -28.43 26.76 31.21
N TYR A 6 -28.73 25.60 31.79
CA TYR A 6 -28.24 24.32 31.30
C TYR A 6 -29.22 23.81 30.24
N THR A 7 -29.11 24.35 29.03
CA THR A 7 -29.88 23.88 27.87
C THR A 7 -29.01 22.91 27.07
N THR A 8 -29.26 21.62 27.34
CA THR A 8 -29.32 20.51 26.38
C THR A 8 -28.03 20.11 25.63
N MET A 9 -27.29 19.16 26.20
CA MET A 9 -26.48 18.20 25.45
C MET A 9 -27.40 17.16 24.75
N GLU A 10 -28.01 17.54 23.62
CA GLU A 10 -28.68 16.59 22.70
C GLU A 10 -27.96 16.60 21.33
N GLN A 11 -26.72 16.12 21.29
CA GLN A 11 -26.04 15.74 20.04
C GLN A 11 -25.23 14.43 20.17
N GLN A 12 -25.65 13.52 21.06
CA GLN A 12 -25.01 12.21 21.20
C GLN A 12 -25.95 10.98 21.13
N PRO A 13 -26.83 10.84 20.11
CA PRO A 13 -27.34 9.51 19.74
C PRO A 13 -26.48 8.85 18.65
N GLU A 14 -26.12 9.62 17.63
CA GLU A 14 -25.48 9.16 16.38
C GLU A 14 -24.05 8.61 16.60
N MET A 15 -23.27 9.24 17.50
CA MET A 15 -21.93 8.76 17.84
C MET A 15 -21.99 7.39 18.54
N PHE A 16 -22.91 7.19 19.48
CA PHE A 16 -23.03 5.93 20.22
C PHE A 16 -23.66 4.81 19.38
N SER A 17 -24.53 5.13 18.41
CA SER A 17 -25.03 4.13 17.45
C SER A 17 -23.93 3.67 16.49
N ASN A 18 -23.09 4.59 16.01
CA ASN A 18 -21.99 4.26 15.11
C ASN A 18 -20.90 3.43 15.80
N LEU A 19 -20.57 3.74 17.06
CA LEU A 19 -19.66 2.92 17.87
C LEU A 19 -20.19 1.49 18.11
N LYS A 20 -21.49 1.32 18.37
CA LYS A 20 -22.10 -0.01 18.54
C LYS A 20 -22.21 -0.80 17.24
N LEU A 21 -22.38 -0.11 16.11
CA LEU A 21 -22.42 -0.75 14.80
C LEU A 21 -21.02 -1.22 14.38
N SER A 22 -19.99 -0.37 14.58
CA SER A 22 -18.58 -0.73 14.33
C SER A 22 -18.14 -1.90 15.19
N SER A 23 -18.44 -1.88 16.49
CA SER A 23 -18.04 -2.96 17.39
C SER A 23 -18.74 -4.28 17.05
N LYS A 24 -20.00 -4.24 16.63
CA LYS A 24 -20.73 -5.44 16.19
C LYS A 24 -20.16 -6.01 14.89
N LEU A 25 -19.86 -5.16 13.90
CA LEU A 25 -19.25 -5.56 12.62
C LEU A 25 -17.86 -6.20 12.83
N GLU A 26 -17.01 -5.60 13.68
CA GLU A 26 -15.71 -6.18 14.06
C GLU A 26 -15.86 -7.56 14.72
N THR A 27 -16.86 -7.70 15.61
CA THR A 27 -17.12 -8.97 16.29
C THR A 27 -17.61 -10.05 15.33
N ASP A 28 -18.45 -9.69 14.36
CA ASP A 28 -18.98 -10.60 13.35
C ASP A 28 -17.86 -11.07 12.39
N HIS A 29 -16.99 -10.15 11.93
CA HIS A 29 -15.82 -10.50 11.10
C HIS A 29 -14.83 -11.41 11.82
N GLN A 30 -14.62 -11.18 13.12
CA GLN A 30 -13.74 -12.03 13.92
C GLN A 30 -14.32 -13.44 14.09
N ALA A 31 -15.64 -13.56 14.26
CA ALA A 31 -16.33 -14.84 14.34
C ALA A 31 -16.25 -15.63 13.02
N GLU A 32 -16.47 -14.97 11.88
CA GLU A 32 -16.32 -15.56 10.54
C GLU A 32 -14.90 -16.06 10.29
N ARG A 33 -13.88 -15.24 10.60
CA ARG A 33 -12.48 -15.63 10.50
C ARG A 33 -12.18 -16.87 11.35
N ASN A 34 -12.65 -16.90 12.60
CA ASN A 34 -12.41 -18.02 13.50
C ASN A 34 -13.10 -19.31 13.03
N ALA A 35 -14.31 -19.19 12.48
CA ALA A 35 -15.03 -20.32 11.89
C ALA A 35 -14.31 -20.87 10.65
N LEU A 36 -13.82 -19.99 9.77
CA LEU A 36 -13.02 -20.38 8.60
C LEU A 36 -11.70 -21.05 9.00
N LEU A 37 -10.95 -20.47 9.96
CA LEU A 37 -9.71 -21.07 10.45
C LEU A 37 -9.95 -22.45 11.06
N SER A 38 -11.06 -22.63 11.78
CA SER A 38 -11.44 -23.92 12.35
C SER A 38 -11.82 -24.94 11.27
N SER A 39 -12.50 -24.52 10.20
CA SER A 39 -12.89 -25.41 9.11
C SER A 39 -11.70 -25.83 8.23
N LEU A 40 -10.67 -24.99 8.11
CA LEU A 40 -9.45 -25.27 7.35
C LEU A 40 -8.42 -26.07 8.15
N ARG A 41 -8.45 -26.04 9.49
CA ARG A 41 -7.44 -26.71 10.33
C ARG A 41 -7.44 -28.22 10.10
N GLY A 42 -6.29 -28.77 9.73
CA GLY A 42 -6.13 -30.20 9.44
C GLY A 42 -6.64 -30.65 8.07
N GLN A 43 -7.16 -29.73 7.25
CA GLN A 43 -7.53 -30.01 5.87
C GLN A 43 -6.30 -29.96 4.97
N THR A 44 -6.27 -30.83 3.96
CA THR A 44 -5.28 -30.77 2.89
C THR A 44 -5.78 -29.88 1.77
N ILE A 45 -5.15 -28.73 1.56
CA ILE A 45 -5.43 -27.85 0.42
C ILE A 45 -4.55 -28.28 -0.75
N ARG A 46 -5.17 -28.67 -1.87
CA ARG A 46 -4.43 -28.98 -3.10
C ARG A 46 -4.33 -27.73 -3.97
N ILE A 47 -3.17 -27.08 -3.95
CA ILE A 47 -2.87 -25.99 -4.87
C ILE A 47 -2.66 -26.60 -6.26
N PRO A 48 -3.46 -26.22 -7.28
CA PRO A 48 -3.27 -26.72 -8.63
C PRO A 48 -1.91 -26.27 -9.18
N ASP A 49 -1.31 -27.09 -10.04
CA ASP A 49 -0.12 -26.70 -10.77
C ASP A 49 -0.47 -25.49 -11.65
N LEU A 50 0.16 -24.35 -11.37
CA LEU A 50 -0.05 -23.11 -12.11
C LEU A 50 0.86 -23.02 -13.35
N VAL A 51 1.88 -23.88 -13.49
CA VAL A 51 2.81 -23.86 -14.63
C VAL A 51 2.11 -23.89 -15.98
N PRO A 52 1.05 -24.69 -16.21
CA PRO A 52 0.32 -24.68 -17.48
C PRO A 52 -0.29 -23.31 -17.82
N LEU A 53 -0.72 -22.54 -16.81
CA LEU A 53 -1.30 -21.20 -17.01
C LEU A 53 -0.24 -20.19 -17.47
N PHE A 54 0.99 -20.36 -17.02
CA PHE A 54 2.11 -19.48 -17.36
C PHE A 54 2.94 -19.96 -18.55
N LYS A 55 2.51 -21.00 -19.28
CA LYS A 55 3.28 -21.55 -20.42
C LYS A 55 3.64 -20.53 -21.49
N HIS A 56 2.77 -19.53 -21.71
CA HIS A 56 2.98 -18.45 -22.68
C HIS A 56 3.59 -17.19 -22.07
N TRP A 57 3.75 -17.17 -20.74
CA TRP A 57 4.36 -16.05 -20.07
C TRP A 57 5.85 -15.99 -20.41
N PRO A 58 6.43 -14.80 -20.68
CA PRO A 58 7.85 -14.68 -20.92
C PRO A 58 8.66 -15.22 -19.74
N THR A 59 9.44 -16.28 -19.96
CA THR A 59 10.34 -16.88 -18.96
C THR A 59 11.76 -16.31 -19.00
N LYS A 60 11.94 -15.19 -19.72
CA LYS A 60 13.22 -14.50 -19.82
C LYS A 60 13.52 -13.75 -18.51
N THR A 61 14.79 -13.65 -18.17
CA THR A 61 15.27 -12.73 -17.12
C THR A 61 15.92 -11.53 -17.81
N ASN A 62 15.70 -10.33 -17.28
CA ASN A 62 16.34 -9.13 -17.81
C ASN A 62 17.88 -9.25 -17.78
N SER A 63 18.55 -8.82 -18.86
CA SER A 63 20.01 -8.83 -18.95
C SER A 63 20.70 -7.85 -18.00
N GLY A 64 19.96 -6.90 -17.42
CA GLY A 64 20.43 -5.96 -16.41
C GLY A 64 20.44 -6.50 -14.98
N LEU A 65 20.13 -7.79 -14.75
CA LEU A 65 20.05 -8.37 -13.41
C LEU A 65 21.31 -8.11 -12.58
N ASP A 66 22.50 -8.40 -13.11
CA ASP A 66 23.75 -8.27 -12.35
C ASP A 66 24.00 -6.82 -11.89
N ARG A 67 23.66 -5.85 -12.75
CA ARG A 67 23.73 -4.42 -12.42
C ARG A 67 22.80 -4.08 -11.26
N ILE A 68 21.56 -4.55 -11.30
CA ILE A 68 20.58 -4.30 -10.23
C ILE A 68 20.96 -4.98 -8.93
N LEU A 69 21.45 -6.22 -8.97
CA LEU A 69 21.93 -6.92 -7.78
C LEU A 69 23.06 -6.15 -7.10
N HIS A 70 23.97 -5.58 -7.89
CA HIS A 70 25.05 -4.75 -7.37
C HIS A 70 24.56 -3.41 -6.81
N GLU A 71 23.67 -2.71 -7.53
CA GLU A 71 23.19 -1.37 -7.15
C GLU A 71 22.22 -1.37 -5.95
N LEU A 72 21.30 -2.34 -5.89
CA LEU A 72 20.29 -2.39 -4.82
C LEU A 72 20.77 -3.15 -3.59
N GLN A 73 21.73 -4.07 -3.73
CA GLN A 73 22.16 -5.01 -2.67
C GLN A 73 21.01 -5.83 -2.04
N ILE A 74 19.81 -5.79 -2.63
CA ILE A 74 18.61 -6.53 -2.22
C ILE A 74 18.35 -7.58 -3.30
N THR A 75 18.84 -8.79 -3.06
CA THR A 75 18.90 -9.85 -4.07
C THR A 75 17.51 -10.26 -4.58
N ASP A 76 16.53 -10.35 -3.68
CA ASP A 76 15.20 -10.86 -4.01
C ASP A 76 14.40 -9.89 -4.89
N VAL A 77 14.46 -8.58 -4.59
CA VAL A 77 13.79 -7.55 -5.41
C VAL A 77 14.45 -7.42 -6.78
N GLY A 78 15.78 -7.51 -6.84
CA GLY A 78 16.51 -7.48 -8.11
C GLY A 78 16.10 -8.62 -9.04
N ILE A 79 15.96 -9.83 -8.48
CA ILE A 79 15.45 -11.00 -9.20
C ILE A 79 13.98 -10.83 -9.57
N PHE A 80 13.13 -10.40 -8.64
CA PHE A 80 11.71 -10.13 -8.87
C PHE A 80 11.52 -9.19 -10.06
N SER A 81 12.14 -8.01 -10.00
CA SER A 81 11.98 -6.98 -11.03
C SER A 81 12.51 -7.45 -12.38
N SER A 82 13.64 -8.16 -12.40
CA SER A 82 14.22 -8.70 -13.64
C SER A 82 13.38 -9.78 -14.31
N LYS A 83 12.59 -10.52 -13.54
CA LYS A 83 11.65 -11.52 -14.05
C LYS A 83 10.31 -10.94 -14.46
N ILE A 84 9.83 -9.91 -13.75
CA ILE A 84 8.55 -9.25 -14.06
C ILE A 84 8.68 -8.33 -15.28
N TRP A 85 9.83 -7.65 -15.45
CA TRP A 85 10.11 -6.77 -16.60
C TRP A 85 11.32 -7.22 -17.40
N PRO A 86 11.27 -8.40 -18.05
CA PRO A 86 12.43 -9.03 -18.66
C PRO A 86 12.97 -8.31 -19.91
N CYS A 87 12.18 -7.38 -20.45
CA CYS A 87 12.52 -6.62 -21.65
C CYS A 87 12.71 -5.11 -21.38
N ALA A 88 12.66 -4.66 -20.11
CA ALA A 88 12.89 -3.26 -19.79
C ALA A 88 14.35 -2.85 -20.02
N ALA A 89 14.57 -1.61 -20.46
CA ALA A 89 15.90 -1.02 -20.45
C ALA A 89 16.44 -0.96 -19.00
N PRO A 90 17.75 -1.08 -18.77
CA PRO A 90 18.32 -1.12 -17.41
C PRO A 90 17.89 0.03 -16.51
N GLU A 91 17.83 1.26 -17.04
CA GLU A 91 17.44 2.45 -16.29
C GLU A 91 15.97 2.38 -15.85
N LYS A 92 15.09 1.90 -16.74
CA LYS A 92 13.66 1.68 -16.42
C LYS A 92 13.48 0.53 -15.44
N LEU A 93 14.28 -0.53 -15.57
CA LEU A 93 14.26 -1.68 -14.68
C LEU A 93 14.65 -1.28 -13.24
N GLN A 94 15.61 -0.37 -13.08
CA GLN A 94 15.98 0.18 -11.79
C GLN A 94 14.84 0.98 -11.15
N ILE A 95 14.15 1.82 -11.92
CA ILE A 95 13.00 2.61 -11.44
C ILE A 95 11.87 1.69 -10.94
N VAL A 96 11.49 0.68 -11.71
CA VAL A 96 10.41 -0.26 -11.30
C VAL A 96 10.82 -1.15 -10.12
N ALA A 97 12.13 -1.42 -9.95
CA ALA A 97 12.63 -2.11 -8.76
C ALA A 97 12.52 -1.24 -7.51
N TYR A 98 12.89 0.04 -7.59
CA TYR A 98 12.66 0.99 -6.49
C TYR A 98 11.18 1.17 -6.18
N LEU A 99 10.32 1.25 -7.21
CA LEU A 99 8.87 1.28 -7.02
C LEU A 99 8.36 0.04 -6.29
N SER A 100 8.86 -1.15 -6.64
CA SER A 100 8.47 -2.40 -5.98
C SER A 100 8.89 -2.41 -4.51
N ILE A 101 10.12 -1.96 -4.18
CA ILE A 101 10.58 -1.82 -2.79
C ILE A 101 9.69 -0.86 -2.02
N TRP A 102 9.38 0.29 -2.62
CA TRP A 102 8.54 1.29 -1.99
C TRP A 102 7.14 0.75 -1.73
N LEU A 103 6.54 0.06 -2.70
CA LEU A 103 5.22 -0.56 -2.55
C LEU A 103 5.21 -1.60 -1.43
N PHE A 104 6.22 -2.48 -1.34
CA PHE A 104 6.29 -3.47 -0.26
C PHE A 104 6.39 -2.79 1.11
N LYS A 105 7.26 -1.77 1.27
CA LYS A 105 7.36 -1.03 2.53
C LYS A 105 6.08 -0.25 2.86
N TRP A 106 5.40 0.26 1.85
CA TRP A 106 4.15 0.97 2.03
C TRP A 106 3.01 0.04 2.48
N ASP A 107 2.96 -1.18 1.91
CA ASP A 107 1.99 -2.22 2.24
C ASP A 107 2.23 -2.76 3.66
N ASP A 108 3.48 -3.09 3.98
CA ASP A 108 3.90 -3.60 5.30
C ASP A 108 3.49 -2.65 6.45
N GLU A 109 3.47 -1.34 6.20
CA GLU A 109 3.06 -0.34 7.18
C GLU A 109 1.58 -0.50 7.60
N ILE A 110 0.75 -1.02 6.70
CA ILE A 110 -0.70 -1.20 6.86
C ILE A 110 -1.05 -2.63 7.29
N ASP A 111 -0.41 -3.64 6.70
CA ASP A 111 -0.86 -5.03 6.75
C ASP A 111 0.02 -5.97 7.60
N HIS A 112 1.25 -5.56 7.91
CA HIS A 112 2.15 -6.34 8.75
C HIS A 112 1.91 -6.04 10.23
N SER A 113 1.90 -7.06 11.10
CA SER A 113 1.68 -6.86 12.55
C SER A 113 2.75 -6.00 13.24
N ASP A 114 3.89 -5.81 12.57
CA ASP A 114 4.99 -4.96 13.03
C ASP A 114 4.89 -3.53 12.47
N GLY A 115 3.95 -3.26 11.55
CA GLY A 115 3.65 -1.95 11.00
C GLY A 115 2.86 -1.09 11.98
N THR A 116 3.02 0.24 11.91
CA THR A 116 2.39 1.13 12.91
C THR A 116 0.89 1.31 12.74
N LEU A 117 0.34 0.88 11.59
CA LEU A 117 -1.07 1.07 11.23
C LEU A 117 -1.87 -0.25 11.25
N TRP A 118 -1.25 -1.35 11.67
CA TRP A 118 -1.90 -2.66 11.71
C TRP A 118 -3.07 -2.68 12.69
N GLY A 119 -4.28 -2.91 12.18
CA GLY A 119 -5.51 -2.88 12.96
C GLY A 119 -6.08 -1.46 13.22
N GLU A 120 -5.36 -0.40 12.85
CA GLU A 120 -5.75 0.99 13.07
C GLU A 120 -6.35 1.60 11.81
N PHE A 121 -7.57 1.17 11.47
CA PHE A 121 -8.23 1.53 10.20
C PHE A 121 -8.26 3.04 9.91
N GLY A 122 -8.58 3.86 10.91
CA GLY A 122 -8.63 5.31 10.75
C GLY A 122 -7.27 5.92 10.42
N ALA A 123 -6.21 5.45 11.08
CA ALA A 123 -4.84 5.89 10.82
C ALA A 123 -4.37 5.42 9.43
N ALA A 124 -4.73 4.20 9.02
CA ALA A 124 -4.47 3.69 7.68
C ALA A 124 -5.15 4.50 6.58
N GLN A 125 -6.39 4.99 6.80
CA GLN A 125 -7.06 5.90 5.86
C GLN A 125 -6.30 7.23 5.73
N ILE A 126 -5.89 7.84 6.85
CA ILE A 126 -5.11 9.09 6.83
C ILE A 126 -3.78 8.88 6.08
N TYR A 127 -3.08 7.78 6.36
CA TYR A 127 -1.84 7.43 5.67
C TYR A 127 -2.03 7.26 4.16
N ARG A 128 -3.11 6.60 3.75
CA ARG A 128 -3.51 6.46 2.34
C ARG A 128 -3.78 7.82 1.70
N ASP A 129 -4.57 8.68 2.34
CA ASP A 129 -4.92 9.99 1.79
C ASP A 129 -3.69 10.89 1.66
N GLN A 130 -2.82 10.89 2.66
CA GLN A 130 -1.51 11.56 2.62
C GLN A 130 -0.62 11.03 1.50
N THR A 131 -0.63 9.71 1.27
CA THR A 131 0.12 9.09 0.17
C THR A 131 -0.40 9.57 -1.18
N LEU A 132 -1.72 9.56 -1.38
CA LEU A 132 -2.36 10.01 -2.62
C LEU A 132 -2.08 11.49 -2.90
N GLU A 133 -2.17 12.33 -1.88
CA GLU A 133 -1.89 13.76 -1.97
C GLU A 133 -0.42 14.01 -2.37
N TYR A 134 0.53 13.35 -1.68
CA TYR A 134 1.95 13.47 -2.00
C TYR A 134 2.28 12.97 -3.42
N MET A 135 1.70 11.85 -3.84
CA MET A 135 1.89 11.31 -5.19
C MET A 135 1.34 12.26 -6.25
N ALA A 136 0.16 12.83 -6.05
CA ALA A 136 -0.44 13.79 -6.99
C ALA A 136 0.44 15.03 -7.16
N VAL A 137 0.96 15.59 -6.07
CA VAL A 137 1.89 16.73 -6.10
C VAL A 137 3.21 16.33 -6.78
N SER A 138 3.79 15.20 -6.39
CA SER A 138 5.09 14.74 -6.92
C SER A 138 5.05 14.41 -8.42
N LEU A 139 3.89 14.05 -8.95
CA LEU A 139 3.68 13.76 -10.37
C LEU A 139 3.18 14.96 -11.17
N GLY A 140 3.03 16.14 -10.55
CA GLY A 140 2.52 17.34 -11.22
C GLY A 140 1.04 17.26 -11.61
N LEU A 141 0.26 16.36 -10.97
CA LEU A 141 -1.17 16.19 -11.21
C LEU A 141 -2.04 17.17 -10.42
N HIS A 142 -1.43 17.95 -9.52
CA HIS A 142 -2.11 18.92 -8.69
C HIS A 142 -1.79 20.36 -9.11
N ASP A 143 -2.77 21.24 -8.98
CA ASP A 143 -2.86 22.59 -9.54
C ASP A 143 -1.93 23.61 -8.84
N GLY A 144 -0.94 23.14 -8.08
CA GLY A 144 0.12 23.97 -7.47
C GLY A 144 -0.28 24.80 -6.26
N SER A 145 -1.42 24.51 -5.62
CA SER A 145 -1.93 25.34 -4.51
C SER A 145 -1.56 24.87 -3.10
N HIS A 146 -1.01 23.65 -2.94
CA HIS A 146 -0.68 23.11 -1.63
C HIS A 146 0.59 22.24 -1.67
N ASP A 147 1.55 22.55 -0.79
CA ASP A 147 2.63 21.64 -0.41
C ASP A 147 2.16 20.88 0.83
N PRO A 148 1.77 19.60 0.70
CA PRO A 148 1.21 18.86 1.81
C PRO A 148 2.30 18.65 2.86
N ALA A 149 1.97 18.92 4.13
CA ALA A 149 2.91 18.79 5.26
C ALA A 149 3.16 17.31 5.62
N ILE A 150 3.63 16.51 4.65
CA ILE A 150 3.91 15.09 4.80
C ILE A 150 5.27 14.89 5.43
N THR A 151 5.30 14.18 6.54
CA THR A 151 6.53 13.88 7.30
C THR A 151 6.87 12.40 7.31
N ASN A 152 5.95 11.53 6.87
CA ASN A 152 6.17 10.08 6.90
C ASN A 152 7.27 9.69 5.88
N PRO A 153 8.38 9.07 6.31
CA PRO A 153 9.50 8.76 5.44
C PRO A 153 9.19 7.69 4.38
N ILE A 154 8.22 6.80 4.62
CA ILE A 154 7.78 5.81 3.64
C ILE A 154 7.05 6.53 2.50
N ILE A 155 6.13 7.45 2.81
CA ILE A 155 5.43 8.25 1.81
C ILE A 155 6.43 9.09 1.00
N LEU A 156 7.34 9.80 1.68
CA LEU A 156 8.38 10.61 1.04
C LEU A 156 9.35 9.79 0.18
N GLY A 157 9.47 8.48 0.44
CA GLY A 157 10.24 7.53 -0.36
C GLY A 157 9.77 7.43 -1.81
N PHE A 158 8.55 7.89 -2.13
CA PHE A 158 8.05 7.95 -3.51
C PHE A 158 8.72 9.06 -4.35
N GLY A 159 9.24 10.12 -3.73
CA GLY A 159 9.75 11.31 -4.43
C GLY A 159 10.80 11.00 -5.52
N PRO A 160 11.86 10.21 -5.25
CA PRO A 160 12.83 9.82 -6.28
C PRO A 160 12.23 9.03 -7.45
N ILE A 161 11.18 8.25 -7.21
CA ILE A 161 10.46 7.50 -8.25
C ILE A 161 9.67 8.47 -9.13
N ALA A 162 8.93 9.39 -8.51
CA ALA A 162 8.18 10.43 -9.23
C ALA A 162 9.08 11.28 -10.13
N ALA A 163 10.22 11.74 -9.61
CA ALA A 163 11.20 12.52 -10.37
C ALA A 163 11.79 11.74 -11.56
N ALA A 164 11.88 10.40 -11.47
CA ALA A 164 12.32 9.56 -12.58
C ALA A 164 11.22 9.34 -13.63
N LEU A 165 9.96 9.28 -13.19
CA LEU A 165 8.79 9.19 -14.07
C LEU A 165 8.57 10.48 -14.85
N GLU A 166 8.63 11.64 -14.20
CA GLU A 166 8.51 12.97 -14.83
C GLU A 166 9.52 13.17 -15.98
N LYS A 167 10.75 12.66 -15.81
CA LYS A 167 11.79 12.71 -16.86
C LYS A 167 11.52 11.78 -18.04
N SER A 168 10.72 10.74 -17.84
CA SER A 168 10.56 9.63 -18.77
C SER A 168 9.20 9.65 -19.49
N TYR A 169 8.22 10.36 -18.95
CA TYR A 169 6.83 10.36 -19.41
C TYR A 169 6.23 11.77 -19.38
N THR A 170 5.34 12.05 -20.32
CA THR A 170 4.49 13.26 -20.28
C THR A 170 3.14 12.93 -19.64
N LEU A 171 2.35 13.96 -19.32
CA LEU A 171 1.03 13.80 -18.70
C LEU A 171 0.04 13.02 -19.59
N GLU A 172 0.27 13.01 -20.90
CA GLU A 172 -0.61 12.42 -21.92
C GLU A 172 -0.29 10.97 -22.29
N GLN A 173 0.81 10.39 -21.76
CA GLN A 173 1.27 9.02 -22.03
C GLN A 173 0.77 8.03 -20.99
#